data_AF-A0A2V7KAN2-F1
#
_entry.id   AF-A0A2V7KAN2-F1
#
_cell.length_a   1.000
_cell.length_b   1.000
_cell.length_c   1.000
_cell.angle_alpha   90.00
_cell.angle_beta   90.00
_cell.angle_gamma   90.00
#
_symmetry.space_group_name_H-M   'P 1'
#
loop_
_entity.id
_entity.type
_entity.pdbx_description
1 polymer ?
#
loop_
_entity_poly.entity_id
_entity_poly.type
_entity_poly.pdbx_seq_one_letter_code
_entity_poly.pdbx_strand_id
1 'polypeptide(L)'
;PANFFNVNSKRGALYSTPGTGLRIDSTDFAAVNAGLASQFRTFSAKKLFMPVGSNQVDITFRLVGTDTPGLVKGFGAVFVDVDRAGSTTIEYFDVDSQRIAIVTAPNHAGAQLLSFTGAVFEAPIVARVRITSGDAALTATLNDISAGGTQDL
;
A
#
# COMPACT_ATOMS: atom_id res chain seq x y z
N PRO A 1 -8.88 8.44 0.34
CA PRO A 1 -8.30 9.15 1.50
C PRO A 1 -7.59 10.47 1.17
N ALA A 2 -6.85 10.60 0.06
CA ALA A 2 -6.29 11.87 -0.42
C ALA A 2 -5.76 12.78 0.72
N ASN A 3 -6.31 14.00 0.87
CA ASN A 3 -5.98 14.97 1.91
C ASN A 3 -6.81 14.82 3.21
N PHE A 4 -7.66 13.80 3.35
CA PHE A 4 -8.52 13.59 4.52
C PHE A 4 -7.69 13.57 5.82
N PHE A 5 -6.53 12.92 5.79
CA PHE A 5 -5.62 12.83 6.93
C PHE A 5 -4.69 14.04 7.11
N ASN A 6 -4.84 15.06 6.26
CA ASN A 6 -4.20 16.36 6.48
C ASN A 6 -5.22 17.43 6.91
N VAL A 7 -6.48 17.34 6.46
CA VAL A 7 -7.51 18.37 6.69
C VAL A 7 -8.54 17.98 7.76
N ASN A 8 -9.16 16.80 7.63
CA ASN A 8 -10.32 16.40 8.44
C ASN A 8 -9.92 15.63 9.71
N SER A 9 -9.02 14.64 9.56
CA SER A 9 -8.39 13.92 10.68
C SER A 9 -6.90 14.15 10.60
N LYS A 10 -6.45 15.30 11.11
CA LYS A 10 -5.08 15.78 10.91
C LYS A 10 -4.07 14.82 11.56
N ARG A 11 -3.33 14.10 10.71
CA ARG A 11 -2.27 13.13 11.05
C ARG A 11 -0.98 13.38 10.26
N GLY A 12 -0.95 14.42 9.42
CA GLY A 12 0.24 14.77 8.63
C GLY A 12 0.56 13.77 7.53
N ALA A 13 -0.45 13.10 6.97
CA ALA A 13 -0.29 12.13 5.90
C ALA A 13 -1.16 12.50 4.70
N LEU A 14 -0.53 12.65 3.54
CA LEU A 14 -1.17 12.88 2.25
C LEU A 14 -1.01 11.64 1.38
N TYR A 15 -2.13 11.09 0.91
CA TYR A 15 -2.14 9.88 0.09
C TYR A 15 -2.36 10.25 -1.38
N SER A 16 -1.55 9.70 -2.27
CA SER A 16 -1.73 9.82 -3.72
C SER A 16 -1.45 8.49 -4.42
N THR A 17 -1.89 8.36 -5.66
CA THR A 17 -1.60 7.20 -6.50
C THR A 17 -1.49 7.67 -7.95
N PRO A 18 -0.72 7.00 -8.81
CA PRO A 18 -0.82 7.20 -10.26
C PRO A 18 -2.22 6.91 -10.83
N GLY A 19 -3.03 6.16 -10.10
CA GLY A 19 -4.43 5.88 -10.43
C GLY A 19 -5.39 7.02 -10.10
N THR A 20 -6.69 6.73 -10.06
CA THR A 20 -7.75 7.74 -9.90
C THR A 20 -8.23 7.92 -8.46
N GLY A 21 -7.78 7.07 -7.53
CA GLY A 21 -8.15 7.17 -6.13
C GLY A 21 -7.65 6.01 -5.29
N LEU A 22 -7.89 6.07 -3.99
CA LEU A 22 -7.57 4.99 -3.05
C LEU A 22 -8.88 4.49 -2.43
N ARG A 23 -9.19 3.22 -2.69
CA ARG A 23 -10.39 2.55 -2.21
C ARG A 23 -10.14 1.94 -0.83
N ILE A 24 -11.15 2.03 0.02
CA ILE A 24 -11.23 1.27 1.27
C ILE A 24 -12.36 0.29 1.10
N ASP A 25 -12.08 -0.99 1.28
CA ASP A 25 -13.05 -2.05 1.01
C ASP A 25 -13.16 -3.01 2.20
N SER A 26 -14.38 -3.52 2.40
CA SER A 26 -14.72 -4.45 3.48
C SER A 26 -15.26 -5.79 2.95
N THR A 27 -15.17 -6.00 1.65
CA THR A 27 -15.70 -7.13 0.89
C THR A 27 -14.65 -7.76 -0.02
N ASP A 28 -13.37 -7.56 0.31
CA ASP A 28 -12.21 -8.05 -0.45
C ASP A 28 -12.29 -7.66 -1.94
N PHE A 29 -12.80 -6.46 -2.20
CA PHE A 29 -12.98 -5.91 -3.54
C PHE A 29 -13.89 -6.75 -4.44
N ALA A 30 -14.80 -7.55 -3.88
CA ALA A 30 -15.79 -8.33 -4.64
C ALA A 30 -16.65 -7.48 -5.59
N ALA A 31 -16.87 -6.20 -5.27
CA ALA A 31 -17.55 -5.25 -6.14
C ALA A 31 -16.72 -4.81 -7.36
N VAL A 32 -15.39 -4.97 -7.31
CA VAL A 32 -14.50 -4.81 -8.48
C VAL A 32 -14.52 -6.09 -9.30
N ASN A 33 -14.23 -7.22 -8.66
CA ASN A 33 -14.18 -8.53 -9.27
C ASN A 33 -14.70 -9.56 -8.26
N ALA A 34 -15.80 -10.24 -8.60
CA ALA A 34 -16.43 -11.22 -7.73
C ALA A 34 -15.49 -12.41 -7.39
N GLY A 35 -14.50 -12.70 -8.23
CA GLY A 35 -13.47 -13.71 -7.99
C GLY A 35 -12.49 -13.37 -6.85
N LEU A 36 -12.48 -12.14 -6.35
CA LEU A 36 -11.60 -11.69 -5.27
C LEU A 36 -12.17 -11.92 -3.86
N ALA A 37 -13.45 -12.31 -3.74
CA ALA A 37 -14.22 -12.32 -2.50
C ALA A 37 -13.65 -13.17 -1.35
N SER A 38 -12.63 -13.99 -1.62
CA SER A 38 -11.93 -14.81 -0.62
C SER A 38 -10.41 -14.75 -0.70
N GLN A 39 -9.85 -13.89 -1.56
CA GLN A 39 -8.39 -13.80 -1.76
C GLN A 39 -7.74 -13.10 -0.57
N PHE A 40 -8.28 -11.94 -0.19
CA PHE A 40 -7.66 -11.13 0.84
C PHE A 40 -8.15 -11.48 2.26
N ARG A 41 -7.48 -12.42 2.93
CA ARG A 41 -7.80 -12.78 4.32
C ARG A 41 -7.10 -11.89 5.34
N THR A 42 -7.86 -11.26 6.23
CA THR A 42 -7.34 -10.38 7.30
C THR A 42 -7.86 -10.78 8.68
N PHE A 43 -7.08 -10.47 9.74
CA PHE A 43 -7.39 -10.89 11.12
C PHE A 43 -8.44 -9.99 11.83
N SER A 44 -8.51 -8.70 11.50
CA SER A 44 -9.47 -7.75 12.08
C SER A 44 -10.37 -7.16 11.01
N ALA A 45 -11.53 -6.60 11.40
CA ALA A 45 -12.57 -6.10 10.50
C ALA A 45 -12.02 -5.38 9.25
N LYS A 46 -12.48 -5.86 8.09
CA LYS A 46 -11.97 -5.59 6.75
C LYS A 46 -11.93 -4.09 6.41
N LYS A 47 -10.77 -3.48 6.54
CA LYS A 47 -10.44 -2.17 5.94
C LYS A 47 -9.21 -2.35 5.06
N LEU A 48 -9.41 -3.03 3.94
CA LEU A 48 -8.38 -3.19 2.93
C LEU A 48 -8.23 -1.89 2.15
N PHE A 49 -7.00 -1.54 1.82
CA PHE A 49 -6.68 -0.36 1.05
C PHE A 49 -6.06 -0.78 -0.27
N MET A 50 -6.60 -0.29 -1.39
CA MET A 50 -6.02 -0.53 -2.71
C MET A 50 -6.21 0.69 -3.62
N PRO A 51 -5.17 1.16 -4.32
CA PRO A 51 -5.31 2.18 -5.35
C PRO A 51 -6.20 1.68 -6.50
N VAL A 52 -6.96 2.61 -7.09
CA VAL A 52 -7.85 2.34 -8.22
C VAL A 52 -7.10 2.66 -9.51
N GLY A 53 -6.93 1.65 -10.38
CA GLY A 53 -6.23 1.82 -11.66
C GLY A 53 -4.70 1.92 -11.54
N SER A 54 -4.15 1.51 -10.39
CA SER A 54 -2.71 1.36 -10.13
C SER A 54 -2.53 0.29 -9.06
N ASN A 55 -1.29 -0.15 -8.84
CA ASN A 55 -0.85 -0.93 -7.68
C ASN A 55 0.03 -0.10 -6.71
N GLN A 56 0.16 1.20 -6.95
CA GLN A 56 1.04 2.09 -6.19
C GLN A 56 0.28 3.12 -5.38
N VAL A 57 0.71 3.32 -4.13
CA VAL A 57 0.28 4.42 -3.26
C VAL A 57 1.50 5.15 -2.74
N ASP A 58 1.52 6.45 -2.93
CA ASP A 58 2.48 7.36 -2.30
C ASP A 58 1.86 7.95 -1.02
N ILE A 59 2.62 7.99 0.05
CA ILE A 59 2.29 8.69 1.30
C ILE A 59 3.36 9.75 1.56
N THR A 60 2.97 11.01 1.47
CA THR A 60 3.84 12.16 1.75
C THR A 60 3.55 12.67 3.16
N PHE A 61 4.61 12.87 3.95
CA PHE A 61 4.50 13.35 5.33
C PHE A 61 4.55 14.88 5.40
N ARG A 62 3.72 15.44 6.26
CA ARG A 62 3.60 16.89 6.50
C ARG A 62 3.53 17.17 7.99
N LEU A 63 3.90 18.37 8.40
CA LEU A 63 3.47 18.88 9.70
C LEU A 63 1.93 18.92 9.73
N VAL A 64 1.37 18.50 10.85
CA VAL A 64 -0.06 18.22 10.99
C VAL A 64 -0.91 19.45 10.63
N GLY A 65 -1.70 19.34 9.56
CA GLY A 65 -2.62 20.39 9.15
C GLY A 65 -2.00 21.53 8.36
N THR A 66 -0.75 21.38 7.88
CA THR A 66 -0.06 22.36 7.05
C THR A 66 0.52 21.71 5.79
N ASP A 67 1.11 22.54 4.92
CA ASP A 67 1.90 22.08 3.77
C ASP A 67 3.41 22.03 4.07
N THR A 68 3.81 22.27 5.32
CA THR A 68 5.22 22.16 5.72
C THR A 68 5.68 20.71 5.59
N PRO A 69 6.79 20.42 4.87
CA PRO A 69 7.35 19.07 4.80
C PRO A 69 7.55 18.47 6.19
N GLY A 70 7.08 17.24 6.39
CA GLY A 70 7.30 16.46 7.60
C GLY A 70 8.29 15.34 7.32
N LEU A 71 9.07 14.96 8.33
CA LEU A 71 9.98 13.83 8.25
C LEU A 71 9.63 12.82 9.33
N VAL A 72 9.63 11.53 8.98
CA VAL A 72 9.42 10.42 9.92
C VAL A 72 10.68 9.57 10.02
N LYS A 73 10.84 8.92 11.18
CA LYS A 73 11.95 8.01 11.46
C LYS A 73 11.74 6.61 10.88
N GLY A 74 10.50 6.24 10.57
CA GLY A 74 10.20 4.93 10.02
C GLY A 74 8.76 4.81 9.56
N PHE A 75 8.51 3.80 8.74
CA PHE A 75 7.19 3.45 8.23
C PHE A 75 7.16 1.95 7.95
N GLY A 76 6.01 1.32 8.18
CA GLY A 76 5.78 -0.08 7.85
C GLY A 76 4.32 -0.30 7.51
N ALA A 77 4.05 -1.38 6.78
CA ALA A 77 2.72 -1.77 6.38
C ALA A 77 2.54 -3.29 6.50
N VAL A 78 1.29 -3.70 6.67
CA VAL A 78 0.86 -5.09 6.61
C VAL A 78 0.16 -5.28 5.27
N PHE A 79 0.64 -6.25 4.52
CA PHE A 79 0.13 -6.70 3.24
C PHE A 79 -0.63 -8.01 3.44
N VAL A 80 -1.46 -8.34 2.47
CA VAL A 80 -2.23 -9.57 2.42
C VAL A 80 -1.99 -10.20 1.06
N ASP A 81 -1.91 -11.53 1.02
CA ASP A 81 -1.85 -12.31 -0.22
C ASP A 81 -0.62 -12.02 -1.09
N VAL A 82 0.56 -11.88 -0.47
CA VAL A 82 1.81 -11.68 -1.22
C VAL A 82 2.31 -13.04 -1.72
N ASP A 83 2.01 -13.40 -2.96
CA ASP A 83 2.40 -14.69 -3.53
C ASP A 83 3.78 -14.66 -4.20
N ARG A 84 4.12 -13.54 -4.86
CA ARG A 84 5.32 -13.44 -5.68
C ARG A 84 6.44 -12.70 -4.95
N ALA A 85 7.62 -13.31 -4.90
CA ALA A 85 8.80 -12.67 -4.35
C ALA A 85 9.12 -11.37 -5.10
N GLY A 86 9.21 -10.26 -4.38
CA GLY A 86 9.59 -8.96 -4.96
C GLY A 86 8.45 -8.14 -5.57
N SER A 87 7.22 -8.66 -5.65
CA SER A 87 6.06 -7.92 -6.18
C SER A 87 5.66 -6.75 -5.26
N THR A 88 5.81 -6.96 -3.95
CA THR A 88 5.30 -6.05 -2.93
C THR A 88 6.45 -5.37 -2.19
N THR A 89 6.48 -4.04 -2.22
CA THR A 89 7.60 -3.24 -1.71
C THR A 89 7.16 -1.96 -1.02
N ILE A 90 8.04 -1.45 -0.14
CA ILE A 90 8.00 -0.08 0.36
C ILE A 90 9.31 0.61 -0.01
N GLU A 91 9.24 1.66 -0.83
CA GLU A 91 10.35 2.55 -1.13
C GLU A 91 10.27 3.80 -0.25
N TYR A 92 11.42 4.26 0.25
CA TYR A 92 11.53 5.41 1.14
C TYR A 92 12.29 6.53 0.43
N PHE A 93 11.78 7.75 0.52
CA PHE A 93 12.35 8.91 -0.13
C PHE A 93 12.59 10.05 0.86
N ASP A 94 13.70 10.76 0.69
CA ASP A 94 14.00 11.97 1.45
C ASP A 94 13.26 13.20 0.91
N VAL A 95 13.54 14.36 1.50
CA VAL A 95 12.91 15.64 1.15
C VAL A 95 13.20 16.09 -0.27
N ASP A 96 14.33 15.67 -0.84
CA ASP A 96 14.78 15.98 -2.20
C ASP A 96 14.29 14.91 -3.21
N SER A 97 13.37 14.04 -2.78
CA SER A 97 12.82 12.93 -3.56
C SER A 97 13.84 11.87 -3.99
N GLN A 98 15.00 11.79 -3.34
CA GLN A 98 15.96 10.71 -3.55
C GLN A 98 15.50 9.47 -2.80
N ARG A 99 15.57 8.30 -3.45
CA ARG A 99 15.24 7.03 -2.81
C ARG A 99 16.40 6.62 -1.89
N ILE A 100 16.12 6.53 -0.59
CA ILE A 100 17.10 6.20 0.45
C ILE A 100 17.04 4.74 0.90
N ALA A 101 15.92 4.05 0.68
CA ALA A 101 15.80 2.61 0.92
C ALA A 101 14.66 2.00 0.10
N ILE A 102 14.73 0.68 -0.05
CA ILE A 102 13.63 -0.16 -0.51
C ILE A 102 13.62 -1.44 0.34
N VAL A 103 12.43 -1.84 0.80
CA VAL A 103 12.24 -3.11 1.49
C VAL A 103 11.13 -3.90 0.80
N THR A 104 11.31 -5.22 0.76
CA THR A 104 10.37 -6.15 0.13
C THR A 104 9.55 -6.85 1.21
N ALA A 105 8.27 -7.10 0.95
CA ALA A 105 7.46 -7.93 1.83
C ALA A 105 7.84 -9.41 1.69
N PRO A 106 7.90 -10.18 2.79
CA PRO A 106 7.97 -11.64 2.70
C PRO A 106 6.80 -12.18 1.87
N ASN A 107 7.06 -13.14 0.97
CA ASN A 107 6.02 -13.79 0.19
C ASN A 107 5.72 -15.19 0.73
N HIS A 108 4.45 -15.60 0.59
CA HIS A 108 3.96 -16.90 1.00
C HIS A 108 3.11 -17.49 -0.13
N ALA A 109 3.77 -18.00 -1.17
CA ALA A 109 3.12 -18.45 -2.40
C ALA A 109 1.96 -19.43 -2.16
N GLY A 110 0.80 -19.12 -2.73
CA GLY A 110 -0.43 -19.88 -2.66
C GLY A 110 -1.14 -19.79 -1.29
N ALA A 111 -0.71 -18.88 -0.42
CA ALA A 111 -1.24 -18.74 0.92
C ALA A 111 -1.71 -17.31 1.16
N GLN A 112 -3.00 -17.20 1.52
CA GLN A 112 -3.69 -15.96 1.84
C GLN A 112 -3.31 -15.47 3.25
N LEU A 113 -2.02 -15.24 3.46
CA LEU A 113 -1.41 -14.83 4.73
C LEU A 113 -1.10 -13.35 4.76
N LEU A 114 -0.78 -12.85 5.96
CA LEU A 114 -0.35 -11.48 6.18
C LEU A 114 1.17 -11.39 6.17
N SER A 115 1.69 -10.37 5.50
CA SER A 115 3.12 -10.06 5.45
C SER A 115 3.37 -8.65 5.97
N PHE A 116 4.20 -8.51 7.01
CA PHE A 116 4.66 -7.21 7.46
C PHE A 116 6.01 -6.88 6.85
N THR A 117 6.19 -5.64 6.39
CA THR A 117 7.52 -5.10 6.08
C THR A 117 7.59 -3.62 6.41
N GLY A 118 8.79 -3.15 6.72
CA GLY A 118 9.04 -1.78 7.13
C GLY A 118 10.51 -1.55 7.48
N ALA A 119 10.87 -0.27 7.58
CA ALA A 119 12.20 0.18 7.97
C ALA A 119 12.11 1.31 8.98
N VAL A 120 13.11 1.37 9.85
CA VAL A 120 13.36 2.47 10.79
C VAL A 120 14.78 2.96 10.54
N PHE A 121 14.94 4.28 10.45
CA PHE A 121 16.21 4.97 10.22
C PHE A 121 16.71 5.58 11.53
N GLU A 122 17.98 5.95 11.62
CA GLU A 122 18.53 6.55 12.85
C GLU A 122 17.96 7.95 13.16
N ALA A 123 17.66 8.72 12.10
CA ALA A 123 17.09 10.07 12.17
C ALA A 123 15.78 10.16 11.35
N PRO A 124 14.91 11.16 11.62
CA PRO A 124 13.73 11.40 10.78
C PRO A 124 14.16 11.98 9.44
N ILE A 125 14.37 11.11 8.45
CA ILE A 125 14.85 11.48 7.11
C ILE A 125 13.86 11.10 5.99
N VAL A 126 12.76 10.42 6.32
CA VAL A 126 11.78 9.98 5.33
C VAL A 126 10.70 11.04 5.16
N ALA A 127 10.64 11.65 3.97
CA ALA A 127 9.60 12.62 3.60
C ALA A 127 8.42 11.98 2.86
N ARG A 128 8.68 10.88 2.15
CA ARG A 128 7.65 10.13 1.39
C ARG A 128 7.97 8.64 1.40
N VAL A 129 6.91 7.82 1.42
CA VAL A 129 7.01 6.40 1.05
C VAL A 129 6.19 6.11 -0.19
N ARG A 130 6.66 5.18 -1.02
CA ARG A 130 5.88 4.54 -2.08
C ARG A 130 5.65 3.09 -1.72
N ILE A 131 4.40 2.70 -1.66
CA ILE A 131 3.97 1.32 -1.50
C ILE A 131 3.62 0.79 -2.88
N THR A 132 4.17 -0.36 -3.25
CA THR A 132 3.73 -1.14 -4.41
C THR A 132 3.14 -2.45 -3.87
N SER A 133 1.90 -2.76 -4.23
CA SER A 133 1.20 -3.99 -3.81
C SER A 133 0.98 -4.89 -5.03
N GLY A 134 1.68 -6.02 -5.10
CA GLY A 134 1.57 -6.92 -6.25
C GLY A 134 2.08 -6.32 -7.57
N ASP A 135 1.76 -6.99 -8.66
CA ASP A 135 2.26 -6.68 -10.01
C ASP A 135 1.31 -5.78 -10.82
N ALA A 136 0.04 -5.69 -10.42
CA ALA A 136 -0.98 -5.08 -11.26
C ALA A 136 -2.10 -4.39 -10.46
N ALA A 137 -2.76 -3.44 -11.10
CA ALA A 137 -3.98 -2.85 -10.57
C ALA A 137 -5.12 -3.89 -10.58
N LEU A 138 -6.02 -3.80 -9.59
CA LEU A 138 -7.25 -4.59 -9.62
C LEU A 138 -8.11 -4.21 -10.84
N THR A 139 -8.62 -5.22 -11.53
CA THR A 139 -9.57 -5.07 -12.65
C THR A 139 -10.73 -6.04 -12.47
N ALA A 140 -11.78 -5.89 -13.28
CA ALA A 140 -12.97 -6.73 -13.19
C ALA A 140 -12.75 -8.20 -13.58
N THR A 141 -11.64 -8.52 -14.25
CA THR A 141 -11.41 -9.84 -14.85
C THR A 141 -10.06 -10.47 -14.50
N LEU A 142 -9.13 -9.70 -13.91
CA LEU A 142 -7.82 -10.22 -13.54
C LEU A 142 -7.95 -11.08 -12.29
N ASN A 143 -7.44 -12.30 -12.38
CA ASN A 143 -7.32 -13.22 -11.26
C ASN A 143 -5.92 -13.14 -10.68
N ASP A 144 -5.84 -13.34 -9.37
CA ASP A 144 -4.58 -13.50 -8.65
C ASP A 144 -3.89 -14.83 -8.98
N ILE A 145 -2.58 -14.95 -8.74
CA ILE A 145 -1.80 -16.18 -8.93
C ILE A 145 -2.38 -17.35 -8.13
N SER A 146 -2.74 -17.13 -6.86
CA SER A 146 -3.39 -18.14 -6.01
C SER A 146 -4.77 -18.58 -6.56
N ALA A 147 -5.36 -17.78 -7.45
CA ALA A 147 -6.63 -18.02 -8.13
C ALA A 147 -6.47 -18.46 -9.61
N GLY A 148 -5.28 -18.90 -10.03
CA GLY A 148 -5.01 -19.37 -11.39
C GLY A 148 -4.74 -18.27 -12.41
N GLY A 149 -4.48 -17.04 -11.96
CA GLY A 149 -4.02 -15.92 -12.77
C GLY A 149 -2.50 -15.90 -13.00
N THR A 150 -2.01 -14.79 -13.54
CA THR A 150 -0.58 -14.60 -13.90
C THR A 150 0.10 -13.43 -13.18
N GLN A 151 -0.65 -12.66 -12.39
CA GLN A 151 -0.20 -11.47 -11.68
C GLN A 151 -0.53 -11.63 -10.20
N ASP A 152 0.39 -11.25 -9.32
CA ASP A 152 0.17 -11.13 -7.87
C ASP A 152 -0.64 -9.85 -7.61
N LEU A 153 -1.78 -9.92 -6.93
CA LEU A 153 -2.73 -8.80 -6.78
C LEU A 153 -2.81 -8.16 -5.39
#